data_AF-A0A345ZGP2-F1
#
_entry.id   AF-A0A345ZGP2-F1
#
_cell.length_a   1.000
_cell.length_b   1.000
_cell.length_c   1.000
_cell.angle_alpha   90.00
_cell.angle_beta   90.00
_cell.angle_gamma   90.00
#
_symmetry.space_group_name_H-M   'P 1'
#
loop_
_entity.id
_entity.type
_entity.pdbx_description
1 polymer ?
#
loop_
_entity_poly.entity_id
_entity_poly.type
_entity_poly.pdbx_seq_one_letter_code
_entity_poly.pdbx_strand_id
1 'polypeptide(L)'
;MRPTYRCVPVLLALAVSTVSAGEPAASQIPVLSAMPACALERVGSVSGSDGREPSANAREVSMGGADYRRAFAGMTNAAIKRGANAVVLTGHNAQFFTRGNSASRRPVYIALDGVAIKLADATHCALQVQDPDALLKRAVQNRGAATPMQGVATN
;
A
#
# COMPACT_ATOMS: atom_id res chain seq x y z
N MET A 1 -57.74 -34.95 46.24
CA MET A 1 -57.60 -33.99 45.13
C MET A 1 -56.16 -33.49 45.13
N ARG A 2 -55.35 -33.88 44.14
CA ARG A 2 -53.94 -33.46 44.01
C ARG A 2 -53.80 -32.62 42.73
N PRO A 3 -53.23 -31.41 42.78
CA PRO A 3 -53.05 -30.58 41.59
C PRO A 3 -51.86 -31.09 40.76
N THR A 4 -52.10 -31.34 39.48
CA THR A 4 -51.10 -31.68 38.47
C THR A 4 -50.47 -30.41 37.91
N TYR A 5 -49.19 -30.19 38.19
CA TYR A 5 -48.40 -29.13 37.59
C TYR A 5 -47.86 -29.57 36.22
N ARG A 6 -48.22 -28.84 35.16
CA ARG A 6 -47.68 -29.03 33.81
C ARG A 6 -46.35 -28.28 33.69
N CYS A 7 -45.27 -29.02 33.43
CA CYS A 7 -43.99 -28.44 33.02
C CYS A 7 -44.09 -28.00 31.56
N VAL A 8 -43.89 -26.71 31.31
CA VAL A 8 -43.72 -26.14 29.97
C VAL A 8 -42.21 -26.04 29.70
N PRO A 9 -41.67 -26.65 28.62
CA PRO A 9 -40.27 -26.46 28.26
C PRO A 9 -40.10 -25.11 27.57
N VAL A 10 -39.33 -24.22 28.20
CA VAL A 10 -38.82 -22.99 27.59
C VAL A 10 -37.61 -23.37 26.73
N LEU A 11 -37.81 -23.44 25.41
CA LEU A 11 -36.74 -23.55 24.42
C LEU A 11 -36.03 -22.20 24.29
N LEU A 12 -34.89 -22.07 24.97
CA LEU A 12 -33.99 -20.92 24.84
C LEU A 12 -33.14 -21.11 23.58
N ALA A 13 -33.52 -20.43 22.49
CA ALA A 13 -32.72 -20.39 21.26
C ALA A 13 -31.52 -19.44 21.46
N LEU A 14 -30.32 -20.02 21.60
CA LEU A 14 -29.05 -19.29 21.57
C LEU A 14 -28.76 -18.83 20.13
N ALA A 15 -28.94 -17.54 19.88
CA ALA A 15 -28.47 -16.90 18.65
C ALA A 15 -26.94 -16.83 18.68
N VAL A 16 -26.29 -17.67 17.87
CA VAL A 16 -24.85 -17.62 17.62
C VAL A 16 -24.59 -16.44 16.68
N SER A 17 -24.23 -15.29 17.24
CA SER A 17 -23.73 -14.16 16.44
C SER A 17 -22.36 -14.52 15.89
N THR A 18 -22.30 -14.78 14.58
CA THR A 18 -21.05 -14.83 13.83
C THR A 18 -20.42 -13.43 13.84
N VAL A 19 -19.55 -13.19 14.81
CA VAL A 19 -18.70 -12.00 14.82
C VAL A 19 -17.79 -12.09 13.60
N SER A 20 -18.06 -11.24 12.61
CA SER A 20 -17.17 -11.03 11.48
C SER A 20 -15.91 -10.38 12.06
N ALA A 21 -14.87 -11.19 12.24
CA ALA A 21 -13.55 -10.71 12.58
C ALA A 21 -13.08 -9.82 11.43
N GLY A 22 -13.31 -8.52 11.55
CA GLY A 22 -12.65 -7.53 10.72
C GLY A 22 -11.15 -7.75 10.88
N GLU A 23 -10.51 -8.22 9.81
CA GLU A 23 -9.07 -8.31 9.71
C GLU A 23 -8.49 -7.01 10.26
N PRO A 24 -7.58 -7.05 11.26
CA PRO A 24 -6.96 -5.84 11.73
C PRO A 24 -6.33 -5.20 10.51
N ALA A 25 -6.76 -4.00 10.16
CA ALA A 25 -6.07 -3.18 9.18
C ALA A 25 -4.63 -3.12 9.67
N ALA A 26 -3.78 -3.97 9.06
CA ALA A 26 -2.42 -4.21 9.52
C ALA A 26 -1.81 -2.84 9.77
N SER A 27 -1.29 -2.61 10.99
CA SER A 27 -0.90 -1.29 11.48
C SER A 27 0.05 -0.59 10.51
N GLN A 28 -0.51 0.10 9.52
CA GLN A 28 0.23 0.79 8.50
C GLN A 28 0.54 2.16 9.06
N ILE A 29 1.80 2.38 9.37
CA ILE A 29 2.29 3.72 9.74
C ILE A 29 2.08 4.68 8.56
N PRO A 30 1.78 5.97 8.82
CA PRO A 30 1.53 6.92 7.77
C PRO A 30 2.77 7.14 6.90
N VAL A 31 2.54 7.19 5.58
CA VAL A 31 3.53 7.65 4.60
C VAL A 31 3.26 9.12 4.31
N LEU A 32 4.27 9.97 4.41
CA LEU A 32 4.16 11.42 4.36
C LEU A 32 4.80 11.95 3.07
N SER A 33 4.26 13.05 2.54
CA SER A 33 4.80 13.76 1.37
C SER A 33 6.07 14.55 1.66
N ALA A 34 6.24 14.96 2.92
CA ALA A 34 7.27 15.87 3.37
C ALA A 34 7.63 15.59 4.83
N MET A 35 8.83 16.01 5.23
CA MET A 35 9.28 15.90 6.62
C MET A 35 8.48 16.88 7.49
N PRO A 36 7.72 16.40 8.50
CA PRO A 36 7.01 17.31 9.40
C PRO A 36 7.98 17.92 10.42
N ALA A 37 7.66 19.12 10.90
CA ALA A 37 8.49 19.84 11.89
C ALA A 37 8.61 19.11 13.24
N CYS A 38 7.63 18.27 13.55
CA CYS A 38 7.56 17.47 14.78
C CYS A 38 8.29 16.10 14.69
N ALA A 39 9.06 15.87 13.62
CA ALA A 39 9.89 14.69 13.51
C ALA A 39 11.02 14.75 14.54
N LEU A 40 11.04 13.79 15.48
CA LEU A 40 12.05 13.70 16.52
C LEU A 40 13.36 13.13 15.99
N GLU A 41 13.26 12.08 15.18
CA GLU A 41 14.42 11.26 14.83
C GLU A 41 14.27 10.67 13.43
N ARG A 42 15.38 10.61 12.70
CA ARG A 42 15.51 9.81 11.47
C ARG A 42 16.08 8.45 11.84
N VAL A 43 15.29 7.40 11.60
CA VAL A 43 15.66 6.01 11.88
C VAL A 43 16.52 5.43 10.76
N GLY A 44 16.30 5.85 9.52
CA GLY A 44 17.09 5.47 8.36
C GLY A 44 16.27 5.33 7.09
N SER A 45 16.92 4.96 5.99
CA SER A 45 16.25 4.76 4.70
C SER A 45 15.54 3.41 4.65
N VAL A 46 14.39 3.40 3.96
CA VAL A 46 13.57 2.22 3.69
C VAL A 46 13.08 2.27 2.26
N SER A 47 12.82 1.10 1.68
CA SER A 47 12.24 0.99 0.36
C SER A 47 11.20 -0.11 0.31
N GLY A 48 10.29 0.00 -0.65
CA GLY A 48 9.28 -1.00 -0.94
C GLY A 48 8.99 -1.02 -2.43
N SER A 49 8.80 -2.21 -2.98
CA SER A 49 8.53 -2.38 -4.41
C SER A 49 7.48 -3.43 -4.65
N ASP A 50 6.82 -3.34 -5.80
CA ASP A 50 5.87 -4.34 -6.28
C ASP A 50 5.96 -4.51 -7.80
N GLY A 51 5.68 -5.72 -8.27
CA GLY A 51 5.79 -6.09 -9.68
C GLY A 51 7.19 -6.53 -10.08
N ARG A 52 7.43 -6.61 -11.40
CA ARG A 52 8.70 -7.05 -11.97
C ARG A 52 9.26 -5.93 -12.82
N GLU A 53 10.51 -5.56 -12.55
CA GLU A 53 11.23 -4.58 -13.37
C GLU A 53 11.28 -5.09 -14.83
N PRO A 54 10.79 -4.29 -15.80
CA PRO A 54 10.80 -4.69 -17.20
C PRO A 54 12.25 -4.80 -17.67
N SER A 55 12.64 -5.99 -18.13
CA SER A 55 13.92 -6.20 -18.81
C SER A 55 13.74 -6.03 -20.32
N ALA A 56 14.84 -5.77 -21.04
CA ALA A 56 14.82 -5.60 -22.50
C ALA A 56 14.18 -6.78 -23.26
N ASN A 57 14.15 -7.97 -22.66
CA ASN A 57 13.61 -9.19 -23.25
C ASN A 57 12.23 -9.59 -22.69
N ALA A 58 11.63 -8.76 -21.83
CA ALA A 58 10.38 -9.11 -21.16
C ALA A 58 9.19 -9.05 -22.14
N ARG A 59 8.52 -10.19 -22.33
CA ARG A 59 7.25 -10.27 -23.08
C ARG A 59 6.09 -9.78 -22.21
N GLU A 60 5.24 -8.92 -22.77
CA GLU A 60 4.04 -8.32 -22.15
C GLU A 60 3.19 -9.33 -21.37
N VAL A 61 3.02 -10.53 -21.93
CA VAL A 61 2.08 -11.56 -21.48
C VAL A 61 2.43 -12.12 -20.09
N SER A 62 3.61 -11.81 -19.56
CA SER A 62 4.08 -12.29 -18.25
C SER A 62 4.23 -11.19 -17.20
N MET A 63 3.90 -9.94 -17.52
CA MET A 63 4.03 -8.81 -16.58
C MET A 63 2.69 -8.52 -15.92
N GLY A 64 2.47 -9.14 -14.75
CA GLY A 64 1.37 -8.78 -13.87
C GLY A 64 1.42 -7.30 -13.48
N GLY A 65 0.25 -6.69 -13.26
CA GLY A 65 0.18 -5.29 -12.85
C GLY A 65 0.71 -5.09 -11.43
N ALA A 66 1.61 -4.13 -11.28
CA ALA A 66 2.08 -3.67 -9.97
C ALA A 66 0.96 -2.93 -9.21
N ASP A 67 1.08 -2.92 -7.89
CA ASP A 67 0.12 -2.37 -6.95
C ASP A 67 0.81 -1.48 -5.91
N TYR A 68 0.38 -0.22 -5.84
CA TYR A 68 0.93 0.75 -4.90
C TYR A 68 0.68 0.37 -3.45
N ARG A 69 -0.44 -0.26 -3.13
CA ARG A 69 -0.77 -0.65 -1.74
C ARG A 69 0.21 -1.72 -1.27
N ARG A 70 0.61 -2.65 -2.15
CA ARG A 70 1.65 -3.66 -1.84
C ARG A 70 3.03 -3.02 -1.69
N ALA A 71 3.42 -2.11 -2.58
CA ALA A 71 4.69 -1.39 -2.45
C ALA A 71 4.74 -0.55 -1.15
N PHE A 72 3.65 0.16 -0.82
CA PHE A 72 3.49 0.89 0.45
C PHE A 72 3.62 -0.04 1.64
N ALA A 73 2.89 -1.16 1.66
CA ALA A 73 2.95 -2.13 2.74
C ALA A 73 4.38 -2.67 2.92
N GLY A 74 5.11 -2.97 1.84
CA GLY A 74 6.51 -3.38 1.91
C GLY A 74 7.39 -2.34 2.60
N MET A 75 7.27 -1.08 2.19
CA MET A 75 8.04 0.05 2.74
C MET A 75 7.69 0.34 4.21
N THR A 76 6.40 0.39 4.56
CA THR A 76 5.96 0.65 5.94
C THR A 76 6.31 -0.49 6.87
N ASN A 77 6.20 -1.75 6.42
CA ASN A 77 6.67 -2.90 7.19
C ASN A 77 8.18 -2.86 7.44
N ALA A 78 8.98 -2.45 6.45
CA ALA A 78 10.41 -2.26 6.61
C ALA A 78 10.75 -1.16 7.64
N ALA A 79 9.97 -0.08 7.67
CA ALA A 79 10.12 0.99 8.64
C ALA A 79 9.68 0.60 10.06
N ILE A 80 8.56 -0.12 10.21
CA ILE A 80 8.09 -0.65 11.49
C ILE A 80 9.14 -1.58 12.10
N LYS A 81 9.75 -2.47 11.30
CA LYS A 81 10.84 -3.34 11.75
C LYS A 81 12.07 -2.59 12.26
N ARG A 82 12.23 -1.32 11.88
CA ARG A 82 13.30 -0.43 12.36
C ARG A 82 12.88 0.43 13.56
N GLY A 83 11.63 0.33 14.03
CA GLY A 83 11.11 1.11 15.15
C GLY A 83 10.65 2.52 14.77
N ALA A 84 10.34 2.76 13.50
CA ALA A 84 9.72 4.00 13.05
C ALA A 84 8.20 3.97 13.20
N ASN A 85 7.58 5.14 13.38
CA ASN A 85 6.12 5.31 13.45
C ASN A 85 5.55 6.14 12.28
N ALA A 86 6.40 6.59 11.35
CA ALA A 86 6.02 7.17 10.06
C ALA A 86 7.15 7.01 9.03
N VAL A 87 6.82 7.20 7.75
CA VAL A 87 7.79 7.22 6.64
C VAL A 87 7.59 8.49 5.83
N VAL A 88 8.66 9.18 5.47
CA VAL A 88 8.60 10.28 4.49
C VAL A 88 8.97 9.72 3.13
N LEU A 89 8.09 9.82 2.15
CA LEU A 89 8.35 9.41 0.77
C LEU A 89 9.34 10.40 0.14
N THR A 90 10.45 9.88 -0.37
CA THR A 90 11.52 10.67 -0.98
C THR A 90 11.76 10.34 -2.44
N GLY A 91 11.44 9.11 -2.85
CA GLY A 91 11.60 8.63 -4.21
C GLY A 91 10.38 7.81 -4.64
N HIS A 92 10.04 7.96 -5.91
CA HIS A 92 8.94 7.24 -6.53
C HIS A 92 9.29 6.93 -7.98
N ASN A 93 9.33 5.64 -8.30
CA ASN A 93 9.54 5.16 -9.66
C ASN A 93 8.39 4.21 -10.03
N ALA A 94 7.74 4.48 -11.15
CA ALA A 94 6.71 3.62 -11.70
C ALA A 94 7.00 3.39 -13.18
N GLN A 95 7.26 2.14 -13.53
CA GLN A 95 7.55 1.76 -14.90
C GLN A 95 6.32 1.15 -15.54
N PHE A 96 6.04 1.62 -16.75
CA PHE A 96 4.93 1.15 -17.57
C PHE A 96 5.49 0.39 -18.74
N PHE A 97 4.90 -0.76 -19.03
CA PHE A 97 5.19 -1.46 -20.27
C PHE A 97 4.56 -0.70 -21.44
N THR A 98 5.32 -0.53 -22.52
CA THR A 98 4.85 0.07 -23.77
C THR A 98 5.03 -0.92 -24.91
N ARG A 99 3.99 -1.09 -25.74
CA ARG A 99 4.05 -1.91 -26.95
C ARG A 99 3.51 -1.11 -28.13
N GLY A 100 4.37 -0.86 -29.11
CA GLY A 100 4.06 0.08 -30.18
C GLY A 100 3.73 1.46 -29.60
N ASN A 101 2.59 2.03 -30.01
CA ASN A 101 2.15 3.37 -29.56
C ASN A 101 1.26 3.35 -28.30
N SER A 102 1.06 2.19 -27.67
CA SER A 102 0.15 2.03 -26.53
C SER A 102 0.91 1.62 -25.26
N ALA A 103 0.78 2.42 -24.21
CA ALA A 103 1.28 2.09 -22.88
C ALA A 103 0.20 1.38 -22.05
N SER A 104 0.60 0.38 -21.26
CA SER A 104 -0.30 -0.32 -20.33
C SER A 104 -0.97 0.66 -19.37
N ARG A 105 -2.25 0.45 -19.05
CA ARG A 105 -2.99 1.30 -18.10
C ARG A 105 -2.41 1.25 -16.69
N ARG A 106 -1.76 0.14 -16.31
CA ARG A 106 -1.17 -0.07 -14.98
C ARG A 106 0.35 -0.17 -15.07
N PRO A 107 1.08 0.29 -14.04
CA PRO A 107 2.51 0.06 -13.98
C PRO A 107 2.78 -1.45 -13.85
N VAL A 108 3.89 -1.90 -14.42
CA VAL A 108 4.37 -3.28 -14.29
C VAL A 108 5.40 -3.42 -13.16
N TYR A 109 5.97 -2.29 -12.75
CA TYR A 109 6.89 -2.18 -11.62
C TYR A 109 6.68 -0.86 -10.91
N ILE A 110 6.69 -0.90 -9.58
CA ILE A 110 6.67 0.26 -8.69
C ILE A 110 7.81 0.09 -7.70
N ALA A 111 8.61 1.13 -7.51
CA ALA A 111 9.56 1.27 -6.41
C ALA A 111 9.30 2.58 -5.67
N LEU A 112 9.38 2.52 -4.35
CA LEU A 112 9.19 3.62 -3.43
C LEU A 112 10.38 3.65 -2.49
N ASP A 113 10.95 4.84 -2.34
CA ASP A 113 12.05 5.10 -1.43
C ASP A 113 11.61 6.13 -0.41
N GLY A 114 11.92 5.88 0.86
CA GLY A 114 11.55 6.77 1.94
C GLY A 114 12.54 6.79 3.08
N VAL A 115 12.33 7.75 3.98
CA VAL A 115 13.05 7.87 5.24
C VAL A 115 12.09 7.51 6.37
N ALA A 116 12.43 6.47 7.11
CA ALA A 116 11.73 6.06 8.31
C ALA A 116 12.04 7.04 9.45
N ILE A 117 11.01 7.53 10.14
CA ILE A 117 11.12 8.55 11.18
C ILE A 117 10.33 8.19 12.44
N LYS A 118 10.70 8.83 13.55
CA LYS A 118 9.87 8.89 14.77
C LYS A 118 9.26 10.26 14.93
N LEU A 119 7.94 10.29 15.07
CA LEU A 119 7.15 11.46 15.46
C LEU A 119 6.96 11.47 16.98
N ALA A 120 7.03 12.66 17.59
CA ALA A 120 6.77 12.83 19.03
C ALA A 120 5.32 12.53 19.39
N ASP A 121 4.41 13.13 18.62
CA ASP A 121 2.98 12.97 18.75
C ASP A 121 2.33 13.24 17.39
N ALA A 122 1.82 12.19 16.75
CA ALA A 122 1.20 12.30 15.44
C ALA A 122 -0.08 13.17 15.44
N THR A 123 -0.74 13.36 16.58
CA THR A 123 -2.02 14.09 16.68
C THR A 123 -1.86 15.60 16.64
N HIS A 124 -0.71 16.11 17.09
CA HIS A 124 -0.38 17.54 17.06
C HIS A 124 0.47 17.94 15.85
N CYS A 125 0.79 16.97 14.98
CA CYS A 125 1.52 17.21 13.75
C CYS A 125 0.57 17.48 12.59
N ALA A 126 0.80 18.56 11.86
CA ALA A 126 0.21 18.72 10.53
C ALA A 126 0.87 17.71 9.56
N LEU A 127 0.28 16.52 9.44
CA LEU A 127 0.78 15.44 8.60
C LEU A 127 0.16 15.52 7.20
N GLN A 128 1.01 15.53 6.18
CA GLN A 128 0.58 15.40 4.79
C GLN A 128 0.69 13.94 4.37
N VAL A 129 -0.35 13.16 4.70
CA VAL A 129 -0.38 11.73 4.41
C VAL A 129 -0.57 11.50 2.90
N GLN A 130 0.25 10.60 2.35
CA GLN A 130 0.16 10.15 0.97
C GLN A 130 -0.82 8.99 0.84
N ASP A 131 -1.74 9.15 -0.10
CA ASP A 131 -2.66 8.09 -0.50
C ASP A 131 -2.08 7.31 -1.70
N PRO A 132 -2.02 5.96 -1.63
CA PRO A 132 -1.45 5.14 -2.70
C PRO A 132 -2.24 5.26 -4.02
N ASP A 133 -3.56 5.45 -3.98
CA ASP A 133 -4.39 5.59 -5.18
C ASP A 133 -4.19 6.97 -5.84
N ALA A 134 -4.00 8.01 -5.04
CA ALA A 134 -3.61 9.34 -5.52
C ALA A 134 -2.22 9.32 -6.20
N LEU A 135 -1.27 8.51 -5.69
CA LEU A 135 0.03 8.29 -6.34
C LEU A 135 -0.11 7.56 -7.67
N LEU A 136 -0.92 6.50 -7.74
CA LEU A 136 -1.22 5.81 -8.99
C LEU A 136 -1.79 6.77 -10.03
N LYS A 137 -2.79 7.57 -9.65
CA LYS A 137 -3.42 8.54 -10.55
C LYS A 137 -2.40 9.53 -11.11
N ARG A 138 -1.54 10.09 -10.25
CA ARG A 138 -0.45 10.98 -10.68
C ARG A 138 0.54 10.29 -11.60
N ALA A 139 0.93 9.06 -11.30
CA ALA A 139 1.85 8.28 -12.14
C ALA A 139 1.29 8.02 -13.55
N VAL A 140 -0.01 7.72 -13.64
CA VAL A 140 -0.69 7.54 -14.94
C VAL A 140 -0.77 8.86 -15.71
N GLN A 141 -1.07 9.97 -15.03
CA GLN A 141 -1.14 11.30 -15.66
C GLN A 141 0.22 11.80 -16.17
N ASN A 142 1.26 11.64 -15.36
CA ASN A 142 2.62 12.08 -15.71
C ASN A 142 3.30 11.19 -16.75
N ARG A 143 2.71 10.03 -17.09
CA ARG A 143 3.23 9.15 -18.13
C ARG A 143 3.38 9.86 -19.47
N GLY A 144 2.48 10.79 -19.80
CA GLY A 144 2.56 11.56 -21.05
C GLY A 144 3.75 12.52 -21.13
N ALA A 145 4.40 12.80 -20.01
CA ALA A 145 5.60 13.65 -19.94
C ALA A 145 6.91 12.85 -19.89
N ALA A 146 6.85 11.54 -19.63
CA ALA A 146 8.04 10.69 -19.57
C ALA A 146 8.44 10.25 -20.99
N THR A 147 9.68 10.57 -21.37
CA THR A 147 10.28 10.14 -22.64
C THR A 147 10.16 8.61 -22.77
N PRO A 148 9.53 8.07 -23.83
CA PRO A 148 9.38 6.64 -23.98
C PRO A 148 10.77 6.01 -24.05
N MET A 149 11.05 5.03 -23.19
CA MET A 149 12.14 4.10 -23.41
C MET A 149 11.78 3.29 -24.66
N GLN A 150 12.29 3.72 -25.81
CA GLN A 150 12.11 3.01 -27.07
C GLN A 150 12.77 1.64 -26.92
N GLY A 151 11.95 0.59 -26.80
CA GLY A 151 12.40 -0.77 -27.02
C GLY A 151 12.99 -0.83 -28.42
N VAL A 152 14.29 -1.08 -28.51
CA VAL A 152 15.00 -1.25 -29.77
C VAL A 152 14.36 -2.42 -30.51
N ALA A 153 13.62 -2.13 -31.57
CA ALA A 153 13.09 -3.14 -32.47
C ALA A 153 14.29 -3.81 -33.15
N THR A 154 14.61 -5.03 -32.75
CA THR A 154 15.55 -5.89 -33.49
C THR A 154 14.83 -6.37 -34.75
N ASN A 155 15.40 -6.00 -35.90
CA ASN A 155 14.98 -6.39 -37.25
C ASN A 155 15.25 -7.87 -37.52
#